data_AF-A0A8T2LIQ6-F1
#
_entry.id   AF-A0A8T2LIQ6-F1
#
_cell.length_a   1.000
_cell.length_b   1.000
_cell.length_c   1.000
_cell.angle_alpha   90.00
_cell.angle_beta   90.00
_cell.angle_gamma   90.00
#
_symmetry.space_group_name_H-M   'P 1'
#
loop_
_entity.id
_entity.type
_entity.pdbx_description
1 polymer ?
#
loop_
_entity_poly.entity_id
_entity_poly.type
_entity_poly.pdbx_seq_one_letter_code
_entity_poly.pdbx_strand_id
1 'polypeptide(L)'
;MASIGQIIFWRLLLCYFLLNSDKVDCTVFVCVCGMLYHHNIVLNDFIVFYVNIVYTCQLFNVYIMYMFSVSYSMIVLIFVFAGFIILLLAIAFSVTQGTVETTTPFPVGNLGQDVVLECKFRTKTGGDSSKDVFISWKKDGLRGLVYQYKNNAAQLQEQNSQFQNRVQLFPDAISGGNASLVLRSVRMEDAGVYRCTVGAPGVLSSVSIDLRVTVYSAPTISKSANGLKAVAPKWYFKPTVTWSDQTGTLLNSSTQFNNVSEGIVQVVSNLTGPLMSTLTYTCIIQNSLIQSVSAVTGDGELRSSYFLTSSSPATLPLQLTGISPLLLYMLAW
;
A
#
# COMPACT_ATOMS: atom_id res chain seq x y z
N MET A 1 61.06 -26.00 62.96
CA MET A 1 60.66 -24.63 63.33
C MET A 1 60.64 -23.80 62.05
N ALA A 2 59.46 -23.53 61.49
CA ALA A 2 59.34 -22.61 60.37
C ALA A 2 59.72 -21.20 60.85
N SER A 3 60.52 -20.48 60.08
CA SER A 3 60.90 -19.10 60.37
C SER A 3 59.64 -18.24 60.51
N ILE A 4 59.63 -17.29 61.45
CA ILE A 4 58.54 -16.32 61.66
C ILE A 4 58.13 -15.63 60.33
N GLY A 5 59.06 -15.50 59.37
CA GLY A 5 58.79 -14.99 58.03
C GLY A 5 57.83 -15.84 57.18
N GLN A 6 57.83 -17.17 57.34
CA GLN A 6 56.89 -18.05 56.60
C GLN A 6 55.45 -17.96 57.13
N ILE A 7 55.29 -17.79 58.45
CA ILE A 7 53.96 -17.65 59.08
C ILE A 7 53.33 -16.31 58.67
N ILE A 8 54.14 -15.25 58.59
CA ILE A 8 53.71 -13.93 58.13
C ILE A 8 53.37 -13.97 56.63
N PHE A 9 54.16 -14.68 55.82
CA PHE A 9 53.89 -14.84 54.38
C PHE A 9 52.53 -15.51 54.12
N TRP A 10 52.22 -16.62 54.80
CA TRP A 10 50.93 -17.30 54.65
C TRP A 10 49.76 -16.47 55.18
N ARG A 11 49.95 -15.70 56.26
CA ARG A 11 48.92 -14.77 56.76
C ARG A 11 48.66 -13.61 55.80
N LEU A 12 49.70 -13.06 55.17
CA LEU A 12 49.56 -12.00 54.16
C LEU A 12 48.92 -12.52 52.86
N LEU A 13 49.25 -13.76 52.45
CA LEU A 13 48.64 -14.41 51.30
C LEU A 13 47.13 -14.66 51.53
N LEU A 14 46.76 -15.14 52.72
CA LEU A 14 45.36 -15.33 53.12
C LEU A 14 44.60 -13.98 53.16
N CYS A 15 45.24 -12.92 53.68
CA CYS A 15 44.69 -11.56 53.66
C CYS A 15 44.51 -11.00 52.24
N TYR A 16 45.48 -11.23 51.33
CA TYR A 16 45.42 -10.78 49.95
C TYR A 16 44.27 -11.44 49.16
N PHE A 17 44.02 -12.73 49.40
CA PHE A 17 42.89 -13.43 48.80
C PHE A 17 41.54 -13.01 49.39
N LEU A 18 41.48 -12.63 50.67
CA LEU A 18 40.28 -12.07 51.31
C LEU A 18 39.97 -10.63 50.84
N LEU A 19 40.99 -9.84 50.48
CA LEU A 19 40.85 -8.45 50.02
C LEU A 19 40.46 -8.31 48.53
N ASN A 20 40.69 -9.32 47.69
CA ASN A 20 40.40 -9.31 46.24
C ASN A 20 39.16 -10.16 45.86
N SER A 21 38.15 -10.17 46.73
CA SER A 21 36.97 -11.05 46.71
C SER A 21 36.07 -10.98 45.46
N ASP A 22 36.30 -10.05 44.52
CA ASP A 22 35.45 -9.93 43.33
C ASP A 22 35.75 -10.98 42.24
N LYS A 23 36.82 -11.80 42.37
CA LYS A 23 37.23 -12.80 41.36
C LYS A 23 37.78 -14.13 41.89
N VAL A 24 37.43 -14.56 43.10
CA VAL A 24 37.97 -15.83 43.63
C VAL A 24 36.98 -16.99 43.47
N ASP A 25 37.29 -17.89 42.54
CA ASP A 25 36.62 -19.18 42.36
C ASP A 25 36.76 -20.02 43.66
N CYS A 26 35.66 -20.52 44.25
CA CYS A 26 35.67 -21.27 45.54
C CYS A 26 36.64 -22.49 45.48
N THR A 27 37.05 -22.95 44.28
CA THR A 27 38.05 -24.03 44.03
C THR A 27 39.48 -23.67 44.44
N VAL A 28 39.92 -22.42 44.27
CA VAL A 28 41.32 -22.00 44.57
C VAL A 28 41.57 -21.94 46.08
N PHE A 29 40.54 -21.62 46.87
CA PHE A 29 40.62 -21.56 48.33
C PHE A 29 40.77 -22.95 48.99
N VAL A 30 40.18 -24.00 48.39
CA VAL A 30 40.29 -25.38 48.88
C VAL A 30 41.74 -25.88 48.82
N CYS A 31 42.50 -25.49 47.79
CA CYS A 31 43.92 -25.86 47.66
C CYS A 31 44.81 -25.23 48.75
N VAL A 32 44.53 -24.00 49.17
CA VAL A 32 45.31 -23.30 50.20
C VAL A 32 45.07 -23.91 51.59
N CYS A 33 43.84 -24.33 51.90
CA CYS A 33 43.52 -25.03 53.14
C CYS A 33 44.12 -26.45 53.20
N GLY A 34 44.26 -27.15 52.07
CA GLY A 34 44.89 -28.47 52.00
C GLY A 34 46.37 -28.47 52.39
N MET A 35 47.12 -27.40 52.08
CA MET A 35 48.54 -27.30 52.44
C MET A 35 48.80 -27.00 53.93
N LEU A 36 47.80 -26.49 54.66
CA LEU A 36 47.87 -26.25 56.10
C LEU A 36 47.74 -27.54 56.94
N TYR A 37 47.31 -28.65 56.32
CA TYR A 37 47.11 -29.94 56.98
C TYR A 37 48.41 -30.60 57.46
N HIS A 38 49.56 -30.22 56.88
CA HIS A 38 50.84 -30.90 57.16
C HIS A 38 51.56 -30.43 58.44
N HIS A 39 50.96 -29.48 59.20
CA HIS A 39 51.63 -28.79 60.31
C HIS A 39 50.92 -28.88 61.68
N ASN A 40 50.11 -29.93 61.90
CA ASN A 40 49.61 -30.35 63.22
C ASN A 40 48.96 -29.23 64.07
N ILE A 41 47.96 -28.58 63.49
CA ILE A 41 47.07 -27.63 64.18
C ILE A 41 45.74 -28.34 64.46
N VAL A 42 45.19 -28.08 65.66
CA VAL A 42 43.96 -28.63 66.25
C VAL A 42 42.84 -28.85 65.22
N LEU A 43 42.54 -30.12 64.91
CA LEU A 43 41.56 -30.51 63.87
C LEU A 43 40.12 -30.00 64.13
N ASN A 44 39.72 -29.84 65.38
CA ASN A 44 38.31 -29.60 65.73
C ASN A 44 37.86 -28.17 65.37
N ASP A 45 38.69 -27.16 65.64
CA ASP A 45 38.40 -25.77 65.27
C ASP A 45 38.49 -25.56 63.75
N PHE A 46 39.35 -26.31 63.06
CA PHE A 46 39.49 -26.24 61.61
C PHE A 46 38.25 -26.80 60.88
N ILE A 47 37.65 -27.89 61.40
CA ILE A 47 36.40 -28.45 60.86
C ILE A 47 35.24 -27.47 61.07
N VAL A 48 35.11 -26.84 62.23
CA VAL A 48 34.06 -25.84 62.49
C VAL A 48 34.23 -24.61 61.61
N PHE A 49 35.47 -24.17 61.37
CA PHE A 49 35.77 -23.05 60.49
C PHE A 49 35.48 -23.40 59.01
N TYR A 50 35.86 -24.60 58.58
CA TYR A 50 35.58 -25.11 57.23
C TYR A 50 34.08 -25.27 56.98
N VAL A 51 33.33 -25.86 57.93
CA VAL A 51 31.87 -26.03 57.84
C VAL A 51 31.16 -24.66 57.79
N ASN A 52 31.57 -23.67 58.58
CA ASN A 52 31.03 -22.32 58.51
C ASN A 52 31.34 -21.62 57.18
N ILE A 53 32.55 -21.79 56.63
CA ILE A 53 32.92 -21.23 55.31
C ILE A 53 32.12 -21.89 54.18
N VAL A 54 31.94 -23.21 54.21
CA VAL A 54 31.15 -23.93 53.21
C VAL A 54 29.68 -23.50 53.28
N TYR A 55 29.11 -23.38 54.49
CA TYR A 55 27.74 -22.92 54.68
C TYR A 55 27.54 -21.46 54.22
N THR A 56 28.52 -20.60 54.45
CA THR A 56 28.49 -19.20 53.96
C THR A 56 28.71 -19.09 52.44
N CYS A 57 29.62 -19.86 51.80
CA CYS A 57 29.74 -19.94 50.31
C CYS A 57 28.44 -20.54 49.70
N GLN A 58 27.75 -21.48 50.37
CA GLN A 58 26.44 -21.99 49.93
C GLN A 58 25.32 -20.94 50.03
N LEU A 59 25.20 -20.26 51.17
CA LEU A 59 24.22 -19.17 51.36
C LEU A 59 24.45 -18.00 50.38
N PHE A 60 25.71 -17.65 50.13
CA PHE A 60 26.09 -16.61 49.17
C PHE A 60 25.73 -17.00 47.72
N ASN A 61 25.98 -18.25 47.31
CA ASN A 61 25.56 -18.75 46.00
C ASN A 61 24.04 -18.79 45.84
N VAL A 62 23.29 -19.19 46.87
CA VAL A 62 21.82 -19.16 46.88
C VAL A 62 21.31 -17.72 46.76
N TYR A 63 21.95 -16.78 47.47
CA TYR A 63 21.62 -15.35 47.39
C TYR A 63 21.88 -14.78 45.98
N ILE A 64 23.04 -15.08 45.38
CA ILE A 64 23.36 -14.67 44.01
C ILE A 64 22.35 -15.24 43.00
N MET A 65 22.01 -16.53 43.10
CA MET A 65 21.01 -17.16 42.24
C MET A 65 19.63 -16.51 42.38
N TYR A 66 19.24 -16.13 43.60
CA TYR A 66 18.00 -15.38 43.85
C TYR A 66 18.03 -13.99 43.21
N MET A 67 19.14 -13.25 43.33
CA MET A 67 19.32 -11.94 42.70
C MET A 67 19.26 -12.01 41.16
N PHE A 68 19.84 -13.05 40.55
CA PHE A 68 19.72 -13.30 39.10
C PHE A 68 18.28 -13.65 38.68
N SER A 69 17.56 -14.44 39.48
CA SER A 69 16.16 -14.78 39.22
C SER A 69 15.24 -13.55 39.28
N VAL A 70 15.41 -12.70 40.30
CA VAL A 70 14.62 -11.46 40.45
C VAL A 70 14.92 -10.49 39.31
N SER A 71 16.19 -10.31 38.94
CA SER A 71 16.57 -9.44 37.81
C SER A 71 16.04 -9.97 36.48
N TYR A 72 16.09 -11.28 36.21
CA TYR A 72 15.48 -11.87 35.03
C TYR A 72 13.96 -11.66 34.97
N SER A 73 13.27 -11.86 36.10
CA SER A 73 11.82 -11.62 36.21
C SER A 73 11.44 -10.16 35.93
N MET A 74 12.20 -9.20 36.48
CA MET A 74 11.99 -7.77 36.22
C MET A 74 12.20 -7.44 34.74
N ILE A 75 13.23 -8.00 34.10
CA ILE A 75 13.50 -7.80 32.67
C ILE A 75 12.34 -8.34 31.82
N VAL A 76 11.85 -9.56 32.11
CA VAL A 76 10.70 -10.16 31.42
C VAL A 76 9.46 -9.28 31.57
N LEU A 77 9.17 -8.79 32.79
CA LEU A 77 8.04 -7.90 33.03
C LEU A 77 8.15 -6.61 32.22
N ILE A 78 9.34 -5.99 32.15
CA ILE A 78 9.55 -4.79 31.33
C ILE A 78 9.22 -5.06 29.86
N PHE A 79 9.67 -6.18 29.29
CA PHE A 79 9.35 -6.53 27.91
C PHE A 79 7.86 -6.79 27.69
N VAL A 80 7.17 -7.43 28.65
CA VAL A 80 5.73 -7.65 28.59
C VAL A 80 4.96 -6.33 28.65
N PHE A 81 5.31 -5.43 29.58
CA PHE A 81 4.69 -4.11 29.67
C PHE A 81 4.98 -3.25 28.45
N ALA A 82 6.22 -3.27 27.92
CA ALA A 82 6.58 -2.57 26.69
C ALA A 82 5.78 -3.10 25.50
N GLY A 83 5.65 -4.42 25.35
CA GLY A 83 4.82 -5.04 24.32
C GLY A 83 3.35 -4.65 24.43
N PHE A 84 2.80 -4.63 25.65
CA PHE A 84 1.43 -4.20 25.90
C PHE A 84 1.21 -2.72 25.56
N ILE A 85 2.15 -1.84 25.93
CA ILE A 85 2.11 -0.42 25.57
C ILE A 85 2.17 -0.25 24.05
N ILE A 86 3.06 -0.97 23.35
CA ILE A 86 3.15 -0.93 21.88
C ILE A 86 1.83 -1.40 21.25
N LEU A 87 1.23 -2.46 21.78
CA LEU A 87 -0.08 -2.96 21.30
C LEU A 87 -1.20 -1.94 21.53
N LEU A 88 -1.27 -1.32 22.72
CA LEU A 88 -2.25 -0.28 23.02
C LEU A 88 -2.09 0.95 22.12
N LEU A 89 -0.85 1.38 21.90
CA LEU A 89 -0.54 2.47 20.97
C LEU A 89 -0.96 2.08 19.55
N ALA A 90 -0.60 0.88 19.07
CA ALA A 90 -0.98 0.41 17.74
C ALA A 90 -2.50 0.40 17.55
N ILE A 91 -3.28 -0.06 18.54
CA ILE A 91 -4.75 -0.04 18.49
C ILE A 91 -5.28 1.40 18.49
N ALA A 92 -4.76 2.27 19.36
CA ALA A 92 -5.17 3.68 19.42
C ALA A 92 -4.90 4.43 18.11
N PHE A 93 -3.77 4.17 17.44
CA PHE A 93 -3.42 4.76 16.15
C PHE A 93 -4.18 4.11 14.97
N SER A 94 -4.56 2.84 15.08
CA SER A 94 -5.35 2.15 14.04
C SER A 94 -6.81 2.61 14.01
N VAL A 95 -7.36 2.95 15.18
CA VAL A 95 -8.76 3.40 15.29
C VAL A 95 -8.96 4.81 14.73
N THR A 96 -7.91 5.62 14.57
CA THR A 96 -8.01 7.07 14.30
C THR A 96 -7.76 7.51 12.85
N GLN A 97 -7.35 6.61 11.94
CA GLN A 97 -7.08 6.99 10.55
C GLN A 97 -8.34 6.90 9.68
N GLY A 98 -8.67 7.99 8.99
CA GLY A 98 -9.64 7.99 7.90
C GLY A 98 -8.98 7.62 6.56
N THR A 99 -9.79 7.46 5.51
CA THR A 99 -9.36 6.83 4.25
C THR A 99 -9.44 7.78 3.06
N VAL A 100 -8.66 7.50 2.02
CA VAL A 100 -8.73 8.14 0.70
C VAL A 100 -8.81 7.02 -0.33
N GLU A 101 -9.86 7.01 -1.14
CA GLU A 101 -10.22 5.90 -2.01
C GLU A 101 -10.74 6.40 -3.36
N THR A 102 -10.69 5.53 -4.37
CA THR A 102 -11.29 5.74 -5.69
C THR A 102 -11.98 4.45 -6.11
N THR A 103 -13.16 4.54 -6.74
CA THR A 103 -13.83 3.38 -7.33
C THR A 103 -13.48 3.22 -8.80
N THR A 104 -12.91 4.27 -9.41
CA THR A 104 -12.47 4.29 -10.81
C THR A 104 -10.95 4.51 -10.92
N PRO A 105 -10.10 3.50 -10.63
CA PRO A 105 -8.65 3.65 -10.73
C PRO A 105 -8.13 3.79 -12.17
N PHE A 106 -8.93 3.39 -13.18
CA PHE A 106 -8.57 3.41 -14.60
C PHE A 106 -9.64 4.12 -15.47
N PRO A 107 -9.93 5.41 -15.24
CA PRO A 107 -10.95 6.12 -16.02
C PRO A 107 -10.50 6.28 -17.48
N VAL A 108 -11.45 6.22 -18.40
CA VAL A 108 -11.21 6.45 -19.83
C VAL A 108 -11.79 7.81 -20.23
N GLY A 109 -10.92 8.75 -20.60
CA GLY A 109 -11.29 10.06 -21.13
C GLY A 109 -11.47 10.01 -22.65
N ASN A 110 -12.58 10.56 -23.14
CA ASN A 110 -12.78 10.79 -24.58
C ASN A 110 -12.07 12.08 -25.00
N LEU A 111 -11.31 12.04 -26.09
CA LEU A 111 -10.57 13.20 -26.57
C LEU A 111 -11.50 14.39 -26.83
N GLY A 112 -11.14 15.55 -26.27
CA GLY A 112 -11.90 16.80 -26.36
C GLY A 112 -13.13 16.87 -25.46
N GLN A 113 -13.43 15.83 -24.66
CA GLN A 113 -14.50 15.85 -23.67
C GLN A 113 -13.94 16.03 -22.26
N ASP A 114 -14.82 16.27 -21.29
CA ASP A 114 -14.44 16.40 -19.88
C ASP A 114 -14.42 15.01 -19.21
N VAL A 115 -13.52 14.82 -18.26
CA VAL A 115 -13.42 13.59 -17.46
C VAL A 115 -13.29 13.93 -15.98
N VAL A 116 -13.88 13.10 -15.11
CA VAL A 116 -13.73 13.22 -13.65
C VAL A 116 -12.78 12.14 -13.16
N LEU A 117 -11.72 12.56 -12.46
CA LEU A 117 -10.84 11.68 -11.71
C LEU A 117 -11.39 11.58 -10.29
N GLU A 118 -12.02 10.45 -9.97
CA GLU A 118 -12.69 10.24 -8.69
C GLU A 118 -11.66 10.12 -7.56
N CYS A 119 -11.79 10.97 -6.54
CA CYS A 119 -11.05 10.86 -5.29
C CYS A 119 -11.99 11.20 -4.13
N LYS A 120 -12.25 10.23 -3.27
CA LYS A 120 -13.13 10.39 -2.11
C LYS A 120 -12.34 10.14 -0.83
N PHE A 121 -12.68 10.87 0.22
CA PHE A 121 -12.07 10.70 1.53
C PHE A 121 -13.13 10.65 2.62
N ARG A 122 -12.82 9.94 3.71
CA ARG A 122 -13.70 9.82 4.88
C ARG A 122 -12.94 10.15 6.14
N THR A 123 -13.45 11.09 6.92
CA THR A 123 -12.96 11.38 8.28
C THR A 123 -13.76 10.53 9.28
N LYS A 124 -13.09 9.94 10.28
CA LYS A 124 -13.80 9.17 11.35
C LYS A 124 -14.47 10.07 12.38
N THR A 125 -13.99 11.29 12.56
CA THR A 125 -14.66 12.34 13.33
C THR A 125 -15.75 12.95 12.44
N GLY A 126 -17.02 12.60 12.71
CA GLY A 126 -18.20 13.18 12.05
C GLY A 126 -18.46 14.66 12.35
N GLY A 127 -17.41 15.43 12.66
CA GLY A 127 -17.46 16.87 12.81
C GLY A 127 -16.99 17.56 11.53
N ASP A 128 -17.50 18.77 11.27
CA ASP A 128 -17.25 19.59 10.08
C ASP A 128 -15.83 19.43 9.52
N SER A 129 -15.74 18.55 8.51
CA SER A 129 -14.57 18.28 7.67
C SER A 129 -14.16 19.50 6.83
N SER A 130 -14.70 20.69 7.10
CA SER A 130 -14.56 21.87 6.24
C SER A 130 -13.40 22.78 6.61
N LYS A 131 -12.86 22.76 7.84
CA LYS A 131 -11.98 23.86 8.29
C LYS A 131 -10.50 23.72 7.95
N ASP A 132 -10.00 22.50 7.73
CA ASP A 132 -8.57 22.26 7.44
C ASP A 132 -8.36 21.13 6.43
N VAL A 133 -8.96 21.26 5.25
CA VAL A 133 -8.74 20.31 4.14
C VAL A 133 -7.66 20.80 3.21
N PHE A 134 -6.68 19.95 3.00
CA PHE A 134 -5.65 20.06 2.00
C PHE A 134 -5.87 18.99 0.93
N ILE A 135 -5.96 19.39 -0.34
CA ILE A 135 -6.02 18.46 -1.47
C ILE A 135 -4.93 18.85 -2.46
N SER A 136 -4.14 17.87 -2.88
CA SER A 136 -3.09 18.04 -3.88
C SER A 136 -3.24 16.99 -4.97
N TRP A 137 -3.32 17.44 -6.22
CA TRP A 137 -3.26 16.60 -7.41
C TRP A 137 -1.91 16.76 -8.10
N LYS A 138 -1.25 15.64 -8.33
CA LYS A 138 0.02 15.55 -9.06
C LYS A 138 -0.13 14.57 -10.22
N LYS A 139 0.64 14.77 -11.29
CA LYS A 139 0.78 13.80 -12.39
C LYS A 139 2.21 13.28 -12.38
N ASP A 140 2.39 11.96 -12.45
CA ASP A 140 3.72 11.36 -12.49
C ASP A 140 4.47 11.80 -13.76
N GLY A 141 5.75 12.12 -13.64
CA GLY A 141 6.57 12.65 -14.72
C GLY A 141 6.35 14.13 -15.06
N LEU A 142 5.40 14.81 -14.41
CA LEU A 142 5.15 16.25 -14.60
C LEU A 142 5.85 17.08 -13.53
N ARG A 143 6.47 18.20 -13.93
CA ARG A 143 6.96 19.23 -12.98
C ARG A 143 5.82 20.15 -12.57
N GLY A 144 5.69 20.43 -11.27
CA GLY A 144 4.62 21.26 -10.72
C GLY A 144 3.35 20.46 -10.37
N LEU A 145 2.29 21.18 -10.02
CA LEU A 145 1.03 20.60 -9.57
C LEU A 145 -0.02 20.60 -10.69
N VAL A 146 -0.91 19.61 -10.67
CA VAL A 146 -2.11 19.63 -11.51
C VAL A 146 -3.12 20.60 -10.89
N TYR A 147 -3.35 20.47 -9.58
CA TYR A 147 -4.25 21.33 -8.81
C TYR A 147 -3.91 21.26 -7.32
N GLN A 148 -4.16 22.35 -6.58
CA GLN A 148 -4.04 22.37 -5.13
C GLN A 148 -5.18 23.17 -4.51
N TYR A 149 -5.70 22.67 -3.38
CA TYR A 149 -6.69 23.31 -2.55
C TYR A 149 -6.20 23.36 -1.11
N LYS A 150 -6.21 24.54 -0.52
CA LYS A 150 -5.77 24.81 0.86
C LYS A 150 -6.41 26.10 1.35
N ASN A 151 -6.67 26.21 2.65
CA ASN A 151 -7.27 27.41 3.26
C ASN A 151 -8.60 27.81 2.61
N ASN A 152 -9.43 26.82 2.28
CA ASN A 152 -10.73 26.99 1.61
C ASN A 152 -10.69 27.69 0.24
N ALA A 153 -9.54 27.64 -0.45
CA ALA A 153 -9.36 28.24 -1.76
C ALA A 153 -8.41 27.43 -2.64
N ALA A 154 -8.55 27.62 -3.95
CA ALA A 154 -7.59 27.10 -4.93
C ALA A 154 -6.23 27.81 -4.76
N GLN A 155 -5.15 27.03 -4.74
CA GLN A 155 -3.77 27.52 -4.72
C GLN A 155 -3.13 27.18 -6.07
N LEU A 156 -3.05 28.15 -6.97
CA LEU A 156 -2.67 27.92 -8.37
C LEU A 156 -1.26 28.41 -8.72
N GLN A 157 -0.50 28.90 -7.74
CA GLN A 157 0.83 29.49 -7.95
C GLN A 157 1.85 28.45 -8.49
N GLU A 158 1.75 27.19 -8.03
CA GLU A 158 2.59 26.08 -8.49
C GLU A 158 1.91 25.22 -9.57
N GLN A 159 0.79 25.67 -10.12
CA GLN A 159 0.05 24.91 -11.14
C GLN A 159 0.83 24.86 -12.45
N ASN A 160 0.98 23.66 -13.00
CA ASN A 160 1.57 23.47 -14.30
C ASN A 160 0.68 24.09 -15.41
N SER A 161 1.31 24.81 -16.33
CA SER A 161 0.65 25.48 -17.47
C SER A 161 -0.29 24.60 -18.30
N GLN A 162 -0.03 23.28 -18.41
CA GLN A 162 -0.88 22.36 -19.17
C GLN A 162 -2.29 22.20 -18.59
N PHE A 163 -2.47 22.51 -17.31
CA PHE A 163 -3.71 22.33 -16.55
C PHE A 163 -4.42 23.64 -16.21
N GLN A 164 -3.80 24.80 -16.48
CA GLN A 164 -4.41 26.10 -16.22
C GLN A 164 -5.75 26.23 -16.96
N ASN A 165 -6.78 26.69 -16.24
CA ASN A 165 -8.16 26.85 -16.72
C ASN A 165 -8.84 25.56 -17.22
N ARG A 166 -8.21 24.40 -17.03
CA ARG A 166 -8.75 23.09 -17.47
C ARG A 166 -9.15 22.21 -16.31
N VAL A 167 -8.73 22.50 -15.09
CA VAL A 167 -9.03 21.66 -13.93
C VAL A 167 -9.72 22.44 -12.82
N GLN A 168 -10.63 21.77 -12.11
CA GLN A 168 -11.29 22.29 -10.92
C GLN A 168 -11.72 21.13 -10.02
N LEU A 169 -11.82 21.41 -8.72
CA LEU A 169 -12.51 20.52 -7.78
C LEU A 169 -14.00 20.87 -7.72
N PHE A 170 -14.72 20.23 -6.79
CA PHE A 170 -16.09 20.52 -6.43
C PHE A 170 -16.13 21.15 -5.02
N PRO A 171 -15.90 22.47 -4.86
CA PRO A 171 -15.75 23.10 -3.54
C PRO A 171 -16.87 22.76 -2.56
N ASP A 172 -18.12 22.80 -3.04
CA ASP A 172 -19.31 22.53 -2.22
C ASP A 172 -19.41 21.06 -1.77
N ALA A 173 -18.71 20.14 -2.44
CA ALA A 173 -18.71 18.72 -2.12
C ALA A 173 -17.49 18.29 -1.29
N ILE A 174 -16.51 19.16 -1.07
CA ILE A 174 -15.30 18.85 -0.28
C ILE A 174 -15.67 18.52 1.17
N SER A 175 -16.60 19.26 1.77
CA SER A 175 -17.11 18.99 3.12
C SER A 175 -17.70 17.59 3.24
N GLY A 176 -18.36 17.10 2.18
CA GLY A 176 -18.89 15.75 2.06
C GLY A 176 -17.87 14.66 1.72
N GLY A 177 -16.57 14.98 1.71
CA GLY A 177 -15.50 14.01 1.42
C GLY A 177 -15.19 13.84 -0.08
N ASN A 178 -15.60 14.78 -0.94
CA ASN A 178 -15.31 14.70 -2.37
C ASN A 178 -14.11 15.57 -2.76
N ALA A 179 -12.98 14.93 -3.05
CA ALA A 179 -11.75 15.55 -3.55
C ALA A 179 -11.54 15.32 -5.06
N SER A 180 -12.58 14.91 -5.78
CA SER A 180 -12.51 14.57 -7.21
C SER A 180 -12.17 15.80 -8.05
N LEU A 181 -11.39 15.57 -9.11
CA LEU A 181 -10.94 16.60 -10.04
C LEU A 181 -11.64 16.42 -11.38
N VAL A 182 -12.27 17.46 -11.91
CA VAL A 182 -12.66 17.46 -13.32
C VAL A 182 -11.50 18.00 -14.15
N LEU A 183 -11.21 17.33 -15.26
CA LEU A 183 -10.26 17.75 -16.29
C LEU A 183 -11.03 18.00 -17.57
N ARG A 184 -10.97 19.24 -18.06
CA ARG A 184 -11.74 19.72 -19.21
C ARG A 184 -10.98 19.55 -20.52
N SER A 185 -11.74 19.23 -21.56
CA SER A 185 -11.23 19.11 -22.95
C SER A 185 -10.00 18.22 -23.02
N VAL A 186 -10.13 16.96 -22.61
CA VAL A 186 -9.04 15.97 -22.50
C VAL A 186 -8.21 15.89 -23.79
N ARG A 187 -6.90 15.78 -23.63
CA ARG A 187 -5.90 15.67 -24.69
C ARG A 187 -5.14 14.36 -24.56
N MET A 188 -4.52 13.89 -25.64
CA MET A 188 -3.69 12.68 -25.62
C MET A 188 -2.55 12.78 -24.59
N GLU A 189 -1.97 13.97 -24.43
CA GLU A 189 -0.91 14.28 -23.45
C GLU A 189 -1.36 14.22 -21.99
N ASP A 190 -2.66 14.26 -21.72
CA ASP A 190 -3.19 14.17 -20.36
C ASP A 190 -3.14 12.73 -19.83
N ALA A 191 -2.98 11.72 -20.69
CA ALA A 191 -2.89 10.33 -20.27
C ALA A 191 -1.73 10.11 -19.27
N GLY A 192 -1.93 9.18 -18.34
CA GLY A 192 -0.95 8.77 -17.35
C GLY A 192 -1.48 8.76 -15.91
N VAL A 193 -0.56 8.55 -14.97
CA VAL A 193 -0.88 8.35 -13.55
C VAL A 193 -0.97 9.69 -12.83
N TYR A 194 -2.11 9.90 -12.18
CA TYR A 194 -2.40 11.00 -11.28
C TYR A 194 -2.41 10.52 -9.83
N ARG A 195 -1.92 11.33 -8.91
CA ARG A 195 -1.95 11.06 -7.47
C ARG A 195 -2.78 12.14 -6.78
N CYS A 196 -3.87 11.72 -6.16
CA CYS A 196 -4.68 12.55 -5.28
C CYS A 196 -4.19 12.35 -3.85
N THR A 197 -3.67 13.39 -3.21
CA THR A 197 -3.28 13.40 -1.80
C THR A 197 -4.25 14.27 -1.02
N VAL A 198 -4.85 13.73 0.04
CA VAL A 198 -5.76 14.45 0.92
C VAL A 198 -5.19 14.49 2.34
N GLY A 199 -5.11 15.69 2.90
CA GLY A 199 -4.87 15.94 4.31
C GLY A 199 -6.13 16.55 4.93
N ALA A 200 -6.66 15.91 5.97
CA ALA A 200 -7.78 16.39 6.78
C ALA A 200 -7.61 15.89 8.23
N PRO A 201 -8.41 16.35 9.21
CA PRO A 201 -8.32 15.84 10.58
C PRO A 201 -8.44 14.31 10.63
N GLY A 202 -7.38 13.64 11.08
CA GLY A 202 -7.31 12.17 11.12
C GLY A 202 -7.11 11.49 9.75
N VAL A 203 -6.85 12.23 8.68
CA VAL A 203 -6.62 11.69 7.32
C VAL A 203 -5.34 12.29 6.74
N LEU A 204 -4.37 11.43 6.41
CA LEU A 204 -3.27 11.79 5.53
C LEU A 204 -2.96 10.59 4.64
N SER A 205 -3.57 10.57 3.47
CA SER A 205 -3.44 9.44 2.54
C SER A 205 -3.53 9.90 1.10
N SER A 206 -3.24 8.99 0.18
CA SER A 206 -3.28 9.25 -1.25
C SER A 206 -3.73 8.04 -2.05
N VAL A 207 -4.36 8.31 -3.18
CA VAL A 207 -4.74 7.29 -4.16
C VAL A 207 -4.18 7.64 -5.54
N SER A 208 -3.81 6.62 -6.31
CA SER A 208 -3.31 6.74 -7.67
C SER A 208 -4.40 6.37 -8.68
N ILE A 209 -4.51 7.14 -9.75
CA ILE A 209 -5.52 6.99 -10.81
C ILE A 209 -4.80 7.08 -12.15
N ASP A 210 -4.92 6.06 -12.98
CA ASP A 210 -4.31 6.00 -14.31
C ASP A 210 -5.33 6.41 -15.39
N LEU A 211 -5.28 7.67 -15.79
CA LEU A 211 -6.16 8.22 -16.84
C LEU A 211 -5.71 7.69 -18.20
N ARG A 212 -6.62 6.97 -18.86
CA ARG A 212 -6.43 6.50 -20.23
C ARG A 212 -7.21 7.39 -21.18
N VAL A 213 -6.62 7.74 -22.31
CA VAL A 213 -7.26 8.63 -23.29
C VAL A 213 -7.46 7.88 -24.59
N THR A 214 -8.66 7.97 -25.15
CA THR A 214 -8.97 7.44 -26.48
C THR A 214 -10.06 8.28 -27.15
N VAL A 215 -10.39 7.94 -28.39
CA VAL A 215 -11.48 8.55 -29.14
C VAL A 215 -12.53 7.49 -29.36
N TYR A 216 -13.78 7.81 -29.03
CA TYR A 216 -14.91 6.92 -29.29
C TYR A 216 -16.19 7.70 -29.49
N SER A 217 -17.11 7.10 -30.25
CA SER A 217 -18.42 7.66 -30.54
C SER A 217 -19.43 6.54 -30.66
N ALA A 218 -20.66 6.77 -30.17
CA ALA A 218 -21.77 5.85 -30.35
C ALA A 218 -22.07 5.72 -31.86
N PRO A 219 -22.38 4.51 -32.36
CA PRO A 219 -22.79 4.35 -33.74
C PRO A 219 -24.19 4.93 -33.96
N THR A 220 -24.38 5.65 -35.05
CA THR A 220 -25.71 5.91 -35.60
C THR A 220 -26.11 4.70 -36.42
N ILE A 221 -27.18 4.02 -36.01
CA ILE A 221 -27.69 2.85 -36.72
C ILE A 221 -28.94 3.27 -37.50
N SER A 222 -28.99 2.85 -38.77
CA SER A 222 -30.08 3.16 -39.69
C SER A 222 -30.43 1.95 -40.55
N LYS A 223 -31.68 1.91 -41.04
CA LYS A 223 -32.11 0.89 -41.99
C LYS A 223 -31.45 1.11 -43.34
N SER A 224 -30.91 0.04 -43.90
CA SER A 224 -30.37 -0.04 -45.26
C SER A 224 -31.30 -0.92 -46.12
N ALA A 225 -31.13 -0.90 -47.45
CA ALA A 225 -31.98 -1.64 -48.38
C ALA A 225 -32.11 -3.14 -48.03
N ASN A 226 -31.01 -3.76 -47.57
CA ASN A 226 -30.93 -5.20 -47.28
C ASN A 226 -30.54 -5.51 -45.82
N GLY A 227 -30.79 -4.59 -44.88
CA GLY A 227 -30.52 -4.83 -43.45
C GLY A 227 -30.27 -3.54 -42.66
N LEU A 228 -29.25 -3.54 -41.78
CA LEU A 228 -28.89 -2.41 -40.92
C LEU A 228 -27.50 -1.90 -41.24
N LYS A 229 -27.32 -0.58 -41.10
CA LYS A 229 -26.04 0.11 -41.28
C LYS A 229 -25.71 0.89 -40.01
N ALA A 230 -24.60 0.54 -39.36
CA ALA A 230 -24.02 1.28 -38.25
C ALA A 230 -22.87 2.15 -38.73
N VAL A 231 -22.88 3.43 -38.34
CA VAL A 231 -21.80 4.39 -38.63
C VAL A 231 -21.34 5.03 -37.32
N ALA A 232 -20.10 4.77 -36.92
CA ALA A 232 -19.47 5.45 -35.78
C ALA A 232 -18.42 6.44 -36.30
N PRO A 233 -18.60 7.77 -36.11
CA PRO A 233 -17.76 8.79 -36.72
C PRO A 233 -16.26 8.71 -36.41
N LYS A 234 -15.89 8.43 -35.15
CA LYS A 234 -14.49 8.54 -34.70
C LYS A 234 -14.15 7.49 -33.65
N TRP A 235 -13.15 6.68 -33.96
CA TRP A 235 -12.58 5.69 -33.07
C TRP A 235 -11.06 5.71 -33.13
N TYR A 236 -10.41 5.68 -31.96
CA TYR A 236 -8.96 5.60 -31.83
C TYR A 236 -8.55 4.37 -31.02
N PHE A 237 -7.43 3.80 -31.46
CA PHE A 237 -7.26 2.38 -31.74
C PHE A 237 -8.37 1.80 -32.62
N LYS A 238 -7.97 1.16 -33.71
CA LYS A 238 -8.88 0.48 -34.63
C LYS A 238 -9.73 -0.54 -33.84
N PRO A 239 -11.07 -0.40 -33.80
CA PRO A 239 -11.91 -1.28 -33.01
C PRO A 239 -12.30 -2.55 -33.76
N THR A 240 -12.82 -3.52 -33.01
CA THR A 240 -13.56 -4.67 -33.54
C THR A 240 -15.05 -4.37 -33.50
N VAL A 241 -15.79 -4.83 -34.51
CA VAL A 241 -17.25 -4.69 -34.59
C VAL A 241 -17.88 -6.06 -34.63
N THR A 242 -18.89 -6.29 -33.79
CA THR A 242 -19.70 -7.51 -33.80
C THR A 242 -21.18 -7.16 -33.81
N TRP A 243 -21.96 -8.04 -34.44
CA TRP A 243 -23.41 -8.01 -34.41
C TRP A 243 -23.92 -9.31 -33.82
N SER A 244 -24.94 -9.22 -32.97
CA SER A 244 -25.63 -10.38 -32.44
C SER A 244 -27.14 -10.21 -32.47
N ASP A 245 -27.87 -11.31 -32.50
CA ASP A 245 -29.32 -11.31 -32.31
C ASP A 245 -29.71 -11.23 -30.82
N GLN A 246 -31.00 -11.30 -30.55
CA GLN A 246 -31.57 -11.28 -29.19
C GLN A 246 -31.14 -12.46 -28.30
N THR A 247 -30.67 -13.55 -28.89
CA THR A 247 -30.16 -14.73 -28.16
C THR A 247 -28.66 -14.64 -27.89
N GLY A 248 -27.99 -13.63 -28.44
CA GLY A 248 -26.53 -13.48 -28.37
C GLY A 248 -25.79 -14.23 -29.48
N THR A 249 -26.50 -14.82 -30.45
CA THR A 249 -25.86 -15.51 -31.58
C THR A 249 -25.21 -14.49 -32.51
N LEU A 250 -23.93 -14.72 -32.85
CA LEU A 250 -23.18 -13.83 -33.74
C LEU A 250 -23.71 -13.88 -35.17
N LEU A 251 -23.84 -12.70 -35.77
CA LEU A 251 -24.34 -12.52 -37.12
C LEU A 251 -23.23 -12.06 -38.08
N ASN A 252 -23.31 -12.52 -39.33
CA ASN A 252 -22.37 -12.13 -40.37
C ASN A 252 -22.61 -10.66 -40.78
N SER A 253 -21.55 -9.86 -40.72
CA SER A 253 -21.57 -8.44 -41.08
C SER A 253 -20.32 -8.05 -41.85
N SER A 254 -20.42 -7.01 -42.66
CA SER A 254 -19.28 -6.43 -43.40
C SER A 254 -18.89 -5.11 -42.76
N THR A 255 -17.66 -5.00 -42.27
CA THR A 255 -17.15 -3.80 -41.61
C THR A 255 -16.02 -3.17 -42.42
N GLN A 256 -16.11 -1.87 -42.63
CA GLN A 256 -15.13 -1.03 -43.32
C GLN A 256 -14.65 0.08 -42.39
N PHE A 257 -13.40 0.50 -42.58
CA PHE A 257 -12.76 1.55 -41.80
C PHE A 257 -12.28 2.63 -42.75
N ASN A 258 -12.77 3.85 -42.56
CA ASN A 258 -12.35 5.01 -43.33
C ASN A 258 -11.44 5.88 -42.48
N ASN A 259 -10.27 6.25 -42.99
CA ASN A 259 -9.36 7.13 -42.26
C ASN A 259 -9.93 8.55 -42.22
N VAL A 260 -10.02 9.12 -41.01
CA VAL A 260 -10.48 10.51 -40.80
C VAL A 260 -9.28 11.42 -40.57
N SER A 261 -8.37 10.98 -39.70
CA SER A 261 -7.11 11.64 -39.39
C SER A 261 -6.09 10.61 -38.93
N GLU A 262 -4.89 11.04 -38.55
CA GLU A 262 -3.84 10.14 -38.09
C GLU A 262 -4.32 9.25 -36.92
N GLY A 263 -4.37 7.93 -37.17
CA GLY A 263 -4.82 6.90 -36.24
C GLY A 263 -6.32 6.88 -35.89
N ILE A 264 -7.12 7.87 -36.31
CA ILE A 264 -8.57 7.92 -36.06
C ILE A 264 -9.32 7.42 -37.29
N VAL A 265 -10.18 6.42 -37.06
CA VAL A 265 -11.01 5.81 -38.11
C VAL A 265 -12.49 6.05 -37.87
N GLN A 266 -13.23 6.24 -38.96
CA GLN A 266 -14.68 6.08 -38.99
C GLN A 266 -14.99 4.60 -39.22
N VAL A 267 -15.92 4.07 -38.45
CA VAL A 267 -16.39 2.69 -38.55
C VAL A 267 -17.70 2.67 -39.33
N VAL A 268 -17.78 1.85 -40.37
CA VAL A 268 -19.01 1.60 -41.13
C VAL A 268 -19.24 0.10 -41.17
N SER A 269 -20.31 -0.38 -40.53
CA SER A 269 -20.65 -1.80 -40.49
C SER A 269 -22.04 -2.05 -41.05
N ASN A 270 -22.15 -3.00 -41.98
CA ASN A 270 -23.39 -3.39 -42.62
C ASN A 270 -23.76 -4.81 -42.19
N LEU A 271 -24.89 -4.94 -41.52
CA LEU A 271 -25.52 -6.22 -41.21
C LEU A 271 -26.54 -6.52 -42.30
N THR A 272 -26.31 -7.60 -43.05
CA THR A 272 -27.20 -8.05 -44.13
C THR A 272 -27.93 -9.31 -43.73
N GLY A 273 -29.25 -9.36 -43.92
CA GLY A 273 -30.04 -10.56 -43.65
C GLY A 273 -31.54 -10.27 -43.58
N PRO A 274 -32.37 -11.33 -43.47
CA PRO A 274 -33.79 -11.18 -43.18
C PRO A 274 -33.96 -10.72 -41.73
N LEU A 275 -33.94 -9.40 -41.52
CA LEU A 275 -34.10 -8.81 -40.19
C LEU A 275 -35.58 -8.63 -39.89
N MET A 276 -36.01 -9.20 -38.77
CA MET A 276 -37.39 -9.08 -38.30
C MET A 276 -37.55 -7.77 -37.52
N SER A 277 -38.55 -6.96 -37.87
CA SER A 277 -38.76 -5.65 -37.22
C SER A 277 -39.05 -5.77 -35.72
N THR A 278 -39.65 -6.87 -35.28
CA THR A 278 -39.98 -7.11 -33.86
C THR A 278 -38.78 -7.56 -33.03
N LEU A 279 -37.70 -8.01 -33.67
CA LEU A 279 -36.52 -8.53 -32.98
C LEU A 279 -35.49 -7.44 -32.76
N THR A 280 -34.72 -7.59 -31.68
CA THR A 280 -33.63 -6.68 -31.33
C THR A 280 -32.30 -7.29 -31.72
N TYR A 281 -31.46 -6.46 -32.33
CA TYR A 281 -30.10 -6.75 -32.75
C TYR A 281 -29.16 -5.85 -31.97
N THR A 282 -28.01 -6.38 -31.58
CA THR A 282 -27.00 -5.63 -30.81
C THR A 282 -25.77 -5.43 -31.66
N CYS A 283 -25.35 -4.17 -31.82
CA CYS A 283 -24.08 -3.80 -32.41
C CYS A 283 -23.11 -3.44 -31.28
N ILE A 284 -21.95 -4.09 -31.28
CA ILE A 284 -20.88 -3.82 -30.33
C ILE A 284 -19.67 -3.33 -31.11
N ILE A 285 -19.19 -2.13 -30.79
CA ILE A 285 -17.93 -1.58 -31.30
C ILE A 285 -17.00 -1.43 -30.10
N GLN A 286 -15.82 -2.06 -30.13
CA GLN A 286 -14.93 -2.07 -28.97
C GLN A 286 -13.45 -2.07 -29.32
N ASN A 287 -12.66 -1.52 -28.40
CA ASN A 287 -11.21 -1.69 -28.35
C ASN A 287 -10.80 -2.18 -26.95
N SER A 288 -9.52 -2.14 -26.62
CA SER A 288 -9.01 -2.57 -25.31
C SER A 288 -9.44 -1.70 -24.13
N LEU A 289 -9.96 -0.48 -24.37
CA LEU A 289 -10.29 0.52 -23.36
C LEU A 289 -11.80 0.72 -23.19
N ILE A 290 -12.55 0.72 -24.28
CA ILE A 290 -13.96 1.09 -24.31
C ILE A 290 -14.76 0.16 -25.22
N GLN A 291 -15.97 -0.16 -24.78
CA GLN A 291 -16.98 -0.89 -25.53
C GLN A 291 -18.22 -0.02 -25.67
N SER A 292 -18.66 0.24 -26.91
CA SER A 292 -19.93 0.85 -27.23
C SER A 292 -20.93 -0.24 -27.55
N VAL A 293 -22.05 -0.26 -26.82
CA VAL A 293 -23.15 -1.21 -27.02
C VAL A 293 -24.38 -0.44 -27.49
N SER A 294 -24.92 -0.83 -28.64
CA SER A 294 -26.13 -0.23 -29.19
C SER A 294 -27.12 -1.32 -29.58
N ALA A 295 -28.33 -1.26 -29.00
CA ALA A 295 -29.43 -2.17 -29.31
C ALA A 295 -30.42 -1.49 -30.25
N VAL A 296 -30.81 -2.18 -31.31
CA VAL A 296 -31.62 -1.65 -32.42
C VAL A 296 -32.62 -2.70 -32.89
N THR A 297 -33.80 -2.30 -33.34
CA THR A 297 -34.77 -3.20 -33.97
C THR A 297 -34.45 -3.47 -35.45
N GLY A 298 -35.03 -4.51 -36.05
CA GLY A 298 -34.79 -4.85 -37.46
C GLY A 298 -35.20 -3.77 -38.48
N ASP A 299 -36.03 -2.80 -38.09
CA ASP A 299 -36.40 -1.62 -38.87
C ASP A 299 -35.53 -0.39 -38.59
N GLY A 300 -34.54 -0.49 -37.71
CA GLY A 300 -33.55 0.56 -37.46
C GLY A 300 -33.89 1.53 -36.32
N GLU A 301 -34.88 1.23 -35.48
CA GLU A 301 -35.20 2.04 -34.30
C GLU A 301 -34.21 1.75 -33.15
N LEU A 302 -33.52 2.79 -32.67
CA LEU A 302 -32.56 2.67 -31.57
C LEU A 302 -33.31 2.46 -30.24
N ARG A 303 -33.06 1.34 -29.57
CA ARG A 303 -33.63 1.02 -28.24
C ARG A 303 -32.78 1.56 -27.11
N SER A 304 -31.47 1.36 -27.20
CA SER A 304 -30.52 1.83 -26.18
C SER A 304 -29.12 1.96 -26.76
N SER A 305 -28.32 2.87 -26.19
CA SER A 305 -26.90 3.00 -26.49
C SER A 305 -26.15 3.45 -25.24
N TYR A 306 -25.11 2.71 -24.86
CA TYR A 306 -24.27 3.02 -23.70
C TYR A 306 -22.83 2.57 -23.91
N PHE A 307 -21.94 3.03 -23.04
CA PHE A 307 -20.52 2.67 -23.07
C PHE A 307 -20.13 1.91 -21.80
N LEU A 308 -19.22 0.96 -21.95
CA LEU A 308 -18.59 0.20 -20.88
C LEU A 308 -17.08 0.38 -20.97
N THR A 309 -16.45 0.78 -19.87
CA THR A 309 -14.99 0.94 -19.77
C THR A 309 -14.35 -0.34 -19.26
N SER A 310 -13.19 -0.71 -19.82
CA SER A 310 -12.38 -1.81 -19.30
C SER A 310 -11.78 -1.42 -17.94
N SER A 311 -12.20 -2.10 -16.87
CA SER A 311 -11.67 -1.91 -15.52
C SER A 311 -10.31 -2.58 -15.31
N SER A 312 -9.77 -3.27 -16.32
CA SER A 312 -8.55 -4.05 -16.20
C SER A 312 -7.30 -3.14 -16.14
N PRO A 313 -6.30 -3.42 -15.28
CA PRO A 313 -5.01 -2.76 -15.36
C PRO A 313 -4.39 -2.97 -16.75
N ALA A 314 -3.74 -1.93 -17.29
CA ALA A 314 -2.99 -2.06 -18.52
C ALA A 314 -1.89 -3.08 -18.25
N THR A 315 -1.91 -4.20 -18.95
CA THR A 315 -0.83 -5.18 -18.88
C THR A 315 0.42 -4.52 -19.47
N LEU A 316 1.23 -3.89 -18.62
CA LEU A 316 2.61 -3.59 -18.97
C LEU A 316 3.31 -4.93 -19.27
N PRO A 317 4.14 -5.04 -20.31
CA PRO A 317 5.00 -6.20 -20.45
C PRO A 317 5.82 -6.31 -19.17
N LEU A 318 5.69 -7.44 -18.47
CA LEU A 318 6.50 -7.78 -17.32
C LEU A 318 7.98 -7.70 -17.72
N GLN A 319 8.65 -6.60 -17.39
CA GLN A 319 10.08 -6.63 -17.25
C GLN A 319 10.35 -7.49 -16.02
N LEU A 320 10.78 -8.73 -16.24
CA LEU A 320 11.41 -9.60 -15.25
C LEU A 320 12.68 -8.92 -14.74
N THR A 321 12.55 -7.93 -13.87
CA THR A 321 13.66 -7.45 -13.05
C THR A 321 13.77 -8.37 -11.85
N GLY A 322 14.93 -9.02 -11.77
CA GLY A 322 15.22 -10.16 -10.91
C GLY A 322 14.79 -9.99 -9.47
N ILE A 323 14.26 -11.09 -8.94
CA ILE A 323 14.08 -11.32 -7.52
C ILE A 323 15.46 -11.18 -6.87
N SER A 324 15.61 -10.18 -6.02
CA SER A 324 16.81 -9.97 -5.21
C SER A 324 17.04 -11.20 -4.31
N PRO A 325 18.25 -11.80 -4.27
CA PRO A 325 18.55 -13.03 -3.53
C PRO A 325 18.56 -12.86 -2.00
N LEU A 326 18.15 -11.71 -1.47
CA LEU A 326 18.14 -11.42 -0.03
C LEU A 326 17.09 -12.23 0.77
N LEU A 327 16.09 -12.84 0.12
CA LEU A 327 15.08 -13.65 0.83
C LEU A 327 15.48 -15.12 1.10
N LEU A 328 16.57 -15.61 0.52
CA LEU A 328 17.03 -17.00 0.75
C LEU A 328 17.96 -17.16 1.97
N TYR A 329 18.44 -16.06 2.56
CA TYR A 329 19.34 -16.12 3.72
C TYR A 329 18.63 -16.24 5.09
N MET A 330 17.32 -16.03 5.16
CA MET A 330 16.56 -16.03 6.43
C MET A 330 15.95 -17.40 6.80
N LEU A 331 16.23 -18.47 6.03
CA LEU A 331 15.78 -19.84 6.32
C LEU A 331 16.95 -20.78 6.69
N ALA A 332 18.12 -20.23 6.97
CA ALA A 332 19.30 -21.01 7.32
C ALA A 332 19.96 -20.51 8.61
N TRP A 333 19.20 -20.35 9.69
CA TRP A 333 19.66 -20.36 11.08
C TRP A 333 18.53 -20.86 11.98
#